data_AF-A0AAV1Z3J2-F1
#
_entry.id   AF-A0AAV1Z3J2-F1
#
_cell.length_a   1.000
_cell.length_b   1.000
_cell.length_c   1.000
_cell.angle_alpha   90.00
_cell.angle_beta   90.00
_cell.angle_gamma   90.00
#
_symmetry.space_group_name_H-M   'P 1'
#
loop_
_entity.id
_entity.type
_entity.pdbx_description
1 polymer ?
#
loop_
_entity_poly.entity_id
_entity_poly.type
_entity_poly.pdbx_seq_one_letter_code
_entity_poly.pdbx_strand_id
1 'polypeptide(L)'
;MKTPNRLSCLKLRAKPLPEEVTKLLEENASLLKILDQVYYAHNCGESDDILTPETVAALSKLKNKLAEHFTEAGSDWDGAVDQIWSFGPRRCGPNILLNRIPNYKRSSVWTYSPTDSESPHLNYDSTFVSGFQLAALCGPLCDEPMMGVCFIVEDWTFEKEAFAATDDETVDKSLSRMDLNDDITCKNISKPSKECDSESVGSSIPSSCNSTPFGPFTGQIMSTVKEACKKAFQAQPQRLMCAMYSCNIQVPTDMLGKMYAVLGRRSGRVLHADMEEGSQTFHVIAELPVIESFDFANEIRKQTNGLALPQLVFSHWEVVDVDPFWSPRTEEEYAHFGEKADVENRARKYVNNVRRRKGLAVDEKIVEHAEKQRTLMRKK
;
A
#
# COMPACT_ATOMS: atom_id res chain seq x y z
N MET A 1 10.17 14.25 -10.64
CA MET A 1 9.60 13.38 -11.68
C MET A 1 8.68 14.22 -12.55
N LYS A 2 8.73 14.07 -13.87
CA LYS A 2 7.88 14.83 -14.81
C LYS A 2 6.82 13.92 -15.43
N THR A 3 5.66 14.47 -15.77
CA THR A 3 4.66 13.78 -16.58
C THR A 3 5.20 13.53 -18.00
N PRO A 4 4.66 12.54 -18.74
CA PRO A 4 5.10 12.25 -20.12
C PRO A 4 5.04 13.47 -21.04
N ASN A 5 3.99 14.28 -20.91
CA ASN A 5 3.82 15.54 -21.65
C ASN A 5 4.63 16.72 -21.09
N ARG A 6 5.42 16.51 -20.03
CA ARG A 6 6.27 17.51 -19.34
C ARG A 6 5.51 18.69 -18.71
N LEU A 7 4.18 18.67 -18.68
CA LEU A 7 3.38 19.81 -18.17
C LEU A 7 3.33 19.90 -16.65
N SER A 8 3.63 18.82 -15.94
CA SER A 8 3.67 18.81 -14.49
C SER A 8 4.94 18.14 -13.99
N CYS A 9 5.59 18.77 -13.02
CA CYS A 9 6.75 18.23 -12.33
C CYS A 9 6.43 18.10 -10.84
N LEU A 10 6.78 16.96 -10.26
CA LEU A 10 6.52 16.61 -8.86
C LEU A 10 7.76 16.07 -8.17
N LYS A 11 7.97 16.47 -6.91
CA LYS A 11 9.05 16.00 -6.04
C LYS A 11 8.45 15.37 -4.80
N LEU A 12 8.65 14.06 -4.67
CA LEU A 12 8.13 13.25 -3.57
C LEU A 12 9.29 12.65 -2.78
N ARG A 13 9.14 12.59 -1.47
CA ARG A 13 10.05 11.90 -0.55
C ARG A 13 9.25 10.89 0.27
N ALA A 14 9.74 9.66 0.37
CA ALA A 14 9.19 8.65 1.26
C ALA A 14 9.97 8.63 2.58
N LYS A 15 9.28 8.54 3.71
CA LYS A 15 9.84 8.34 5.05
C LYS A 15 9.07 7.24 5.79
N PRO A 16 9.73 6.45 6.65
CA PRO A 16 9.02 5.54 7.56
C PRO A 16 8.20 6.35 8.56
N LEU A 17 6.98 5.91 8.83
CA LEU A 17 6.18 6.45 9.93
C LEU A 17 6.67 5.88 11.27
N PRO A 18 6.55 6.65 12.37
CA PRO A 18 6.75 6.11 13.70
C PRO A 18 5.80 4.94 13.97
N GLU A 19 6.27 3.94 14.72
CA GLU A 19 5.52 2.72 15.00
C GLU A 19 4.21 3.03 15.77
N GLU A 20 4.30 3.90 16.77
CA GLU A 20 3.14 4.32 17.58
C GLU A 20 2.08 5.05 16.74
N VAL A 21 2.49 5.87 15.77
CA VAL A 21 1.57 6.50 14.82
C VAL A 21 0.91 5.44 13.94
N THR A 22 1.67 4.46 13.46
CA THR A 22 1.17 3.38 12.59
C THR A 22 0.11 2.54 13.33
N LYS A 23 0.39 2.14 14.58
CA LYS A 23 -0.56 1.42 15.45
C LYS A 23 -1.83 2.22 15.69
N LEU A 24 -1.69 3.51 16.02
CA LEU A 24 -2.83 4.39 16.28
C LEU A 24 -3.75 4.52 15.05
N LEU A 25 -3.18 4.58 13.84
CA LEU A 25 -3.96 4.63 12.60
C LEU A 25 -4.71 3.32 12.32
N GLU A 26 -4.09 2.17 12.60
CA GLU A 26 -4.74 0.86 12.44
C GLU A 26 -5.93 0.69 13.39
N GLU A 27 -5.74 1.02 14.68
CA GLU A 27 -6.80 0.93 15.69
C GLU A 27 -8.01 1.80 15.36
N ASN A 28 -7.78 2.95 14.70
CA ASN A 28 -8.81 3.94 14.39
C ASN A 28 -9.23 3.95 12.91
N ALA A 29 -8.97 2.86 12.16
CA ALA A 29 -9.29 2.78 10.73
C ALA A 29 -10.79 2.99 10.42
N SER A 30 -11.69 2.53 11.32
CA SER A 30 -13.13 2.76 11.19
C SER A 30 -13.51 4.24 11.30
N LEU A 31 -12.88 4.96 12.23
CA LEU A 31 -13.09 6.39 12.43
C LEU A 31 -12.58 7.22 11.25
N LEU A 32 -11.41 6.86 10.70
CA LEU A 32 -10.86 7.49 9.49
C LEU A 32 -11.76 7.29 8.26
N LYS A 33 -12.41 6.13 8.17
CA LYS A 33 -13.38 5.87 7.10
C LYS A 33 -14.62 6.76 7.21
N ILE A 34 -15.11 7.02 8.43
CA ILE A 34 -16.22 7.96 8.67
C ILE A 34 -15.79 9.38 8.28
N LEU A 35 -14.58 9.79 8.67
CA LEU A 35 -14.02 11.10 8.30
C LEU A 35 -14.01 11.33 6.78
N ASP A 36 -13.58 10.32 6.03
CA ASP A 36 -13.59 10.39 4.57
C ASP A 36 -15.02 10.47 4.00
N GLN A 37 -15.97 9.70 4.53
CA GLN A 37 -17.38 9.76 4.11
C GLN A 37 -18.00 11.13 4.32
N VAL A 38 -17.75 11.76 5.47
CA VAL A 38 -18.24 13.12 5.78
C VAL A 38 -17.61 14.13 4.82
N TYR A 39 -16.31 14.02 4.55
CA TYR A 39 -15.64 14.88 3.58
C TYR A 39 -16.26 14.78 2.17
N TYR A 40 -16.66 13.59 1.73
CA TYR A 40 -17.37 13.40 0.46
C TYR A 40 -18.80 13.95 0.49
N ALA A 41 -19.57 13.69 1.55
CA ALA A 41 -20.95 14.18 1.69
C ALA A 41 -21.00 15.72 1.61
N HIS A 42 -20.06 16.39 2.29
CA HIS A 42 -19.94 17.85 2.26
C HIS A 42 -19.62 18.39 0.86
N ASN A 43 -18.75 17.73 0.10
CA ASN A 43 -18.44 18.14 -1.29
C ASN A 43 -19.60 17.88 -2.27
N CYS A 44 -20.49 16.93 -1.96
CA CYS A 44 -21.68 16.63 -2.76
C CYS A 44 -22.93 17.44 -2.36
N GLY A 45 -22.86 18.20 -1.25
CA GLY A 45 -23.98 19.01 -0.76
C GLY A 45 -25.10 18.20 -0.08
N GLU A 46 -24.79 17.00 0.42
CA GLU A 46 -25.73 16.18 1.21
C GLU A 46 -25.72 16.57 2.71
N SER A 47 -26.79 16.26 3.45
CA SER A 47 -26.91 16.60 4.87
C SER A 47 -25.93 15.83 5.75
N ASP A 48 -25.36 16.53 6.74
CA ASP A 48 -24.39 16.01 7.74
C ASP A 48 -25.01 15.04 8.77
N ASP A 49 -25.99 14.21 8.39
CA ASP A 49 -26.69 13.29 9.31
C ASP A 49 -25.78 12.16 9.85
N ILE A 50 -24.56 12.04 9.31
CA ILE A 50 -23.54 11.05 9.70
C ILE A 50 -22.70 11.54 10.89
N LEU A 51 -22.66 12.85 11.16
CA LEU A 51 -21.74 13.42 12.15
C LEU A 51 -22.37 13.50 13.55
N THR A 52 -22.17 12.45 14.36
CA THR A 52 -22.58 12.48 15.77
C THR A 52 -21.59 13.30 16.61
N PRO A 53 -22.03 13.95 17.71
CA PRO A 53 -21.11 14.69 18.59
C PRO A 53 -20.01 13.80 19.19
N GLU A 54 -20.30 12.51 19.38
CA GLU A 54 -19.33 11.51 19.82
C GLU A 54 -18.21 11.29 18.80
N THR A 55 -18.54 11.20 17.49
CA THR A 55 -17.53 11.05 16.43
C THR A 55 -16.63 12.27 16.32
N VAL A 56 -17.16 13.48 16.49
CA VAL A 56 -16.37 14.73 16.52
C VAL A 56 -15.40 14.75 17.71
N ALA A 57 -15.86 14.32 18.89
CA ALA A 57 -15.00 14.19 20.06
C ALA A 57 -13.92 13.12 19.88
N ALA A 58 -14.24 11.99 19.25
CA ALA A 58 -13.28 10.94 18.92
C ALA A 58 -12.23 11.42 17.92
N LEU A 59 -12.64 12.17 16.88
CA LEU A 59 -11.74 12.75 15.89
C LEU A 59 -10.79 13.79 16.48
N SER A 60 -11.28 14.66 17.36
CA SER A 60 -10.42 15.64 18.05
C SER A 60 -9.43 14.95 18.99
N LYS A 61 -9.85 13.89 19.70
CA LYS A 61 -8.96 13.04 20.50
C LYS A 61 -7.90 12.36 19.64
N LEU A 62 -8.26 11.80 18.49
CA LEU A 62 -7.33 11.17 17.56
C LEU A 62 -6.31 12.20 17.03
N LYS A 63 -6.77 13.39 16.61
CA LYS A 63 -5.91 14.47 16.13
C LYS A 63 -4.87 14.87 17.19
N ASN A 64 -5.28 15.03 18.45
CA ASN A 64 -4.38 15.42 19.53
C ASN A 64 -3.34 14.34 19.83
N LYS A 65 -3.74 13.06 19.87
CA LYS A 65 -2.81 11.94 20.05
C LYS A 65 -1.81 11.82 18.90
N LEU A 66 -2.26 12.01 17.66
CA LEU A 66 -1.36 12.04 16.50
C LEU A 66 -0.34 13.17 16.65
N ALA A 67 -0.77 14.37 17.06
CA ALA A 67 0.13 15.50 17.24
C ALA A 67 1.21 15.21 18.30
N GLU A 68 0.81 14.63 19.43
CA GLU A 68 1.74 14.19 20.49
C GLU A 68 2.80 13.22 19.95
N HIS A 69 2.37 12.11 19.33
CA HIS A 69 3.32 11.13 18.79
C HIS A 69 4.22 11.66 17.67
N PHE A 70 3.73 12.61 16.86
CA PHE A 70 4.58 13.28 15.87
C PHE A 70 5.62 14.18 16.53
N THR A 71 5.28 14.90 17.60
CA THR A 71 6.25 15.72 18.34
C THR A 71 7.32 14.88 19.03
N GLU A 72 6.95 13.71 19.56
CA GLU A 72 7.88 12.74 20.16
C GLU A 72 8.85 12.15 19.13
N ALA A 73 8.38 11.90 17.90
CA ALA A 73 9.17 11.29 16.84
C ALA A 73 10.27 12.21 16.26
N GLY A 74 10.21 13.52 16.54
CA GLY A 74 11.28 14.47 16.22
C GLY A 74 10.86 15.66 15.35
N SER A 75 11.79 16.61 15.19
CA SER A 75 11.56 17.90 14.50
C SER A 75 11.17 17.77 13.02
N ASP A 76 11.46 16.63 12.40
CA ASP A 76 11.09 16.33 11.03
C ASP A 76 9.57 16.35 10.79
N TRP A 77 8.78 16.09 11.84
CA TRP A 77 7.32 15.96 11.82
C TRP A 77 6.58 17.19 12.34
N ASP A 78 7.29 18.30 12.54
CA ASP A 78 6.67 19.54 12.99
C ASP A 78 5.55 19.98 12.03
N GLY A 79 4.40 20.35 12.60
CA GLY A 79 3.19 20.71 11.87
C GLY A 79 2.60 19.64 10.94
N ALA A 80 3.05 18.38 11.02
CA ALA A 80 2.63 17.34 10.07
C ALA A 80 1.13 17.07 10.10
N VAL A 81 0.51 17.06 11.28
CA VAL A 81 -0.92 16.72 11.47
C VAL A 81 -1.85 17.66 10.70
N ASP A 82 -1.56 18.96 10.71
CA ASP A 82 -2.37 19.95 10.00
C ASP A 82 -2.09 19.95 8.49
N GLN A 83 -0.98 19.35 8.05
CA GLN A 83 -0.58 19.25 6.64
C GLN A 83 -0.92 17.89 6.02
N ILE A 84 -1.67 17.03 6.72
CA ILE A 84 -2.14 15.76 6.17
C ILE A 84 -3.09 16.05 5.02
N TRP A 85 -2.74 15.49 3.86
CA TRP A 85 -3.50 15.57 2.62
C TRP A 85 -4.44 14.37 2.48
N SER A 86 -3.97 13.15 2.79
CA SER A 86 -4.79 11.94 2.73
C SER A 86 -4.16 10.79 3.51
N PHE A 87 -5.01 9.90 4.05
CA PHE A 87 -4.60 8.60 4.60
C PHE A 87 -4.68 7.53 3.52
N GLY A 88 -3.91 6.45 3.60
CA GLY A 88 -3.94 5.40 2.56
C GLY A 88 -3.43 4.04 3.05
N PRO A 89 -3.72 2.94 2.35
CA PRO A 89 -4.63 2.83 1.21
C PRO A 89 -6.11 3.00 1.61
N ARG A 90 -7.00 3.10 0.61
CA ARG A 90 -8.47 3.21 0.78
C ARG A 90 -8.92 4.35 1.70
N ARG A 91 -8.12 5.42 1.83
CA ARG A 91 -8.45 6.61 2.64
C ARG A 91 -8.58 6.36 4.14
N CYS A 92 -8.22 5.18 4.63
CA CYS A 92 -8.31 4.81 6.06
C CYS A 92 -7.15 3.91 6.54
N GLY A 93 -6.08 3.79 5.76
CA GLY A 93 -4.94 2.94 6.08
C GLY A 93 -3.78 3.66 6.79
N PRO A 94 -2.76 2.90 7.23
CA PRO A 94 -1.65 3.41 8.04
C PRO A 94 -0.52 4.00 7.20
N ASN A 95 -0.85 4.71 6.12
CA ASN A 95 0.08 5.51 5.33
C ASN A 95 -0.46 6.93 5.23
N ILE A 96 0.45 7.91 5.16
CA ILE A 96 0.09 9.33 5.17
C ILE A 96 0.68 10.01 3.94
N LEU A 97 -0.12 10.84 3.28
CA LEU A 97 0.33 11.83 2.31
C LEU A 97 0.39 13.20 3.00
N LEU A 98 1.56 13.84 3.03
CA LEU A 98 1.78 15.18 3.57
C LEU A 98 1.98 16.20 2.46
N ASN A 99 1.30 17.34 2.58
CA ASN A 99 1.50 18.49 1.70
C ASN A 99 2.52 19.46 2.31
N ARG A 100 3.71 19.54 1.72
CA ARG A 100 4.73 20.57 2.04
C ARG A 100 5.08 21.43 0.82
N ILE A 101 4.16 21.53 -0.13
CA ILE A 101 4.34 22.34 -1.34
C ILE A 101 4.36 23.83 -0.94
N PRO A 102 5.39 24.60 -1.34
CA PRO A 102 5.42 26.04 -1.13
C PRO A 102 4.22 26.71 -1.79
N ASN A 103 3.56 27.63 -1.08
CA ASN A 103 2.44 28.44 -1.59
C ASN A 103 1.13 27.68 -1.93
N TYR A 104 1.04 26.37 -1.67
CA TYR A 104 -0.21 25.62 -1.79
C TYR A 104 -0.75 25.23 -0.42
N LYS A 105 -1.64 26.07 0.13
CA LYS A 105 -2.32 25.81 1.40
C LYS A 105 -3.65 25.13 1.14
N ARG A 106 -3.66 23.80 1.28
CA ARG A 106 -4.88 22.98 1.31
C ARG A 106 -5.47 22.95 2.72
N SER A 107 -6.79 22.95 2.87
CA SER A 107 -7.45 22.64 4.14
C SER A 107 -7.07 21.21 4.56
N SER A 108 -6.68 21.06 5.83
CA SER A 108 -6.31 19.77 6.40
C SER A 108 -7.48 18.79 6.30
N VAL A 109 -7.19 17.49 6.28
CA VAL A 109 -8.24 16.43 6.30
C VAL A 109 -9.20 16.59 7.49
N TRP A 110 -8.81 17.31 8.55
CA TRP A 110 -9.62 17.55 9.74
C TRP A 110 -10.64 18.68 9.59
N THR A 111 -10.50 19.54 8.56
CA THR A 111 -11.30 20.76 8.43
C THR A 111 -12.18 20.67 7.20
N TYR A 112 -13.50 20.68 7.40
CA TYR A 112 -14.51 20.62 6.33
C TYR A 112 -14.73 21.97 5.62
N SER A 113 -13.80 22.93 5.76
CA SER A 113 -13.93 24.22 5.11
C SER A 113 -13.44 24.13 3.66
N PRO A 114 -14.19 24.66 2.69
CA PRO A 114 -13.67 24.86 1.35
C PRO A 114 -12.43 25.75 1.42
N THR A 115 -11.43 25.42 0.62
CA THR A 115 -10.18 26.18 0.56
C THR A 115 -10.33 27.30 -0.46
N ASP A 116 -10.20 28.55 -0.04
CA ASP A 116 -10.27 29.74 -0.92
C ASP A 116 -9.01 29.94 -1.79
N SER A 117 -8.14 28.93 -1.91
CA SER A 117 -6.90 29.07 -2.68
C SER A 117 -7.17 28.89 -4.18
N GLU A 118 -7.10 29.97 -4.95
CA GLU A 118 -7.11 29.98 -6.43
C GLU A 118 -5.80 29.42 -7.04
N SER A 119 -5.39 28.22 -6.61
CA SER A 119 -4.22 27.55 -7.17
C SER A 119 -4.65 26.55 -8.25
N PRO A 120 -3.88 26.42 -9.36
CA PRO A 120 -4.16 25.40 -10.38
C PRO A 120 -4.07 23.97 -9.83
N HIS A 121 -3.36 23.80 -8.70
CA HIS A 121 -3.25 22.55 -7.94
C HIS A 121 -4.61 22.03 -7.48
N LEU A 122 -5.53 22.91 -7.09
CA LEU A 122 -6.87 22.53 -6.60
C LEU A 122 -7.65 21.71 -7.64
N ASN A 123 -7.50 22.03 -8.94
CA ASN A 123 -8.20 21.33 -10.01
C ASN A 123 -7.76 19.86 -10.17
N TYR A 124 -6.51 19.55 -9.82
CA TYR A 124 -5.91 18.22 -9.97
C TYR A 124 -5.69 17.51 -8.64
N ASP A 125 -6.19 18.10 -7.56
CA ASP A 125 -6.00 17.63 -6.20
C ASP A 125 -6.55 16.20 -5.99
N SER A 126 -7.79 15.97 -6.40
CA SER A 126 -8.46 14.66 -6.31
C SER A 126 -7.72 13.59 -7.12
N THR A 127 -7.13 14.00 -8.24
CA THR A 127 -6.32 13.14 -9.11
C THR A 127 -5.01 12.74 -8.44
N PHE A 128 -4.35 13.69 -7.75
CA PHE A 128 -3.12 13.43 -7.01
C PHE A 128 -3.37 12.43 -5.88
N VAL A 129 -4.42 12.67 -5.07
CA VAL A 129 -4.81 11.76 -3.98
C VAL A 129 -5.13 10.37 -4.54
N SER A 130 -5.84 10.28 -5.66
CA SER A 130 -6.16 8.99 -6.29
C SER A 130 -4.90 8.24 -6.76
N GLY A 131 -3.92 8.96 -7.32
CA GLY A 131 -2.61 8.38 -7.67
C GLY A 131 -1.88 7.83 -6.45
N PHE A 132 -1.91 8.55 -5.33
CA PHE A 132 -1.37 8.08 -4.05
C PHE A 132 -2.10 6.84 -3.53
N GLN A 133 -3.44 6.80 -3.57
CA GLN A 133 -4.21 5.62 -3.14
C GLN A 133 -3.83 4.37 -3.95
N LEU A 134 -3.65 4.51 -5.27
CA LEU A 134 -3.21 3.41 -6.14
C LEU A 134 -1.77 2.97 -5.83
N ALA A 135 -0.89 3.89 -5.47
CA ALA A 135 0.47 3.56 -5.05
C ALA A 135 0.47 2.80 -3.71
N ALA A 136 -0.26 3.31 -2.72
CA ALA A 136 -0.40 2.71 -1.39
C ALA A 136 -1.00 1.30 -1.45
N LEU A 137 -1.94 1.06 -2.38
CA LEU A 137 -2.55 -0.26 -2.57
C LEU A 137 -1.62 -1.24 -3.31
N CYS A 138 -0.87 -0.77 -4.31
CA CYS A 138 0.06 -1.57 -5.10
C CYS A 138 1.50 -1.19 -4.77
N GLY A 139 2.00 -1.72 -3.65
CA GLY A 139 3.35 -1.45 -3.17
C GLY A 139 4.45 -1.94 -4.13
N PRO A 140 5.62 -1.30 -4.10
CA PRO A 140 6.69 -1.46 -5.10
C PRO A 140 7.29 -2.86 -5.21
N LEU A 141 7.21 -3.66 -4.14
CA LEU A 141 7.86 -4.96 -4.03
C LEU A 141 7.07 -6.08 -4.70
N CYS A 142 5.78 -6.19 -4.34
CA CYS A 142 4.96 -7.36 -4.65
C CYS A 142 3.51 -6.99 -5.02
N ASP A 143 3.22 -5.73 -5.39
CA ASP A 143 1.85 -5.21 -5.55
C ASP A 143 0.95 -5.55 -4.34
N GLU A 144 1.53 -5.48 -3.14
CA GLU A 144 0.80 -5.61 -1.86
C GLU A 144 0.61 -4.23 -1.22
N PRO A 145 -0.42 -4.04 -0.38
CA PRO A 145 -0.60 -2.80 0.36
C PRO A 145 0.65 -2.41 1.15
N MET A 146 1.06 -1.15 1.04
CA MET A 146 2.13 -0.59 1.87
C MET A 146 1.62 -0.32 3.29
N MET A 147 2.52 -0.34 4.25
CA MET A 147 2.23 -0.14 5.67
C MET A 147 3.31 0.75 6.28
N GLY A 148 2.92 1.73 7.09
CA GLY A 148 3.85 2.55 7.87
C GLY A 148 4.71 3.49 7.02
N VAL A 149 4.18 4.02 5.91
CA VAL A 149 4.93 4.94 5.03
C VAL A 149 4.28 6.32 4.98
N CYS A 150 5.09 7.36 5.11
CA CYS A 150 4.72 8.72 4.83
C CYS A 150 5.32 9.21 3.51
N PHE A 151 4.47 9.69 2.60
CA PHE A 151 4.89 10.39 1.39
C PHE A 151 4.76 11.90 1.59
N ILE A 152 5.87 12.60 1.46
CA ILE A 152 5.95 14.05 1.61
C ILE A 152 6.07 14.67 0.21
N VAL A 153 5.12 15.53 -0.14
CA VAL A 153 5.14 16.30 -1.38
C VAL A 153 5.91 17.57 -1.14
N GLU A 154 7.15 17.63 -1.64
CA GLU A 154 8.04 18.78 -1.45
C GLU A 154 7.80 19.86 -2.48
N ASP A 155 7.48 19.48 -3.71
CA ASP A 155 7.26 20.43 -4.80
C ASP A 155 6.29 19.86 -5.85
N TRP A 156 5.44 20.72 -6.38
CA TRP A 156 4.52 20.40 -7.47
C TRP A 156 4.33 21.66 -8.33
N THR A 157 4.82 21.63 -9.56
CA THR A 157 4.81 22.78 -10.48
C THR A 157 4.15 22.43 -11.80
N PHE A 158 3.38 23.36 -12.35
CA PHE A 158 2.81 23.28 -13.68
C PHE A 158 3.60 24.17 -14.64
N GLU A 159 4.06 23.62 -15.77
CA GLU A 159 4.71 24.40 -16.83
C GLU A 159 3.60 25.10 -17.67
N LYS A 160 3.62 26.44 -17.73
CA LYS A 160 2.55 27.28 -18.33
C LYS A 160 2.45 27.20 -19.85
N GLU A 161 3.43 26.64 -20.55
CA GLU A 161 3.60 26.85 -22.00
C GLU A 161 2.79 25.91 -22.93
N ALA A 162 1.98 24.97 -22.43
CA ALA A 162 1.32 24.00 -23.32
C ALA A 162 -0.21 23.88 -23.23
N PHE A 163 -0.90 24.67 -22.40
CA PHE A 163 -2.36 24.72 -22.46
C PHE A 163 -2.88 25.34 -23.78
N ALA A 164 -2.00 25.98 -24.56
CA ALA A 164 -2.34 26.57 -25.86
C ALA A 164 -2.18 25.62 -27.05
N ALA A 165 -1.54 24.46 -26.90
CA ALA A 165 -1.10 23.63 -28.03
C ALA A 165 -1.97 22.38 -28.29
N THR A 166 -2.96 22.07 -27.43
CA THR A 166 -3.74 20.82 -27.54
C THR A 166 -5.19 20.98 -27.99
N ASP A 167 -5.66 22.21 -28.20
CA ASP A 167 -7.07 22.46 -28.57
C ASP A 167 -7.32 22.53 -30.10
N ASP A 168 -6.29 22.39 -30.95
CA ASP A 168 -6.41 22.69 -32.39
C ASP A 168 -6.25 21.49 -33.35
N GLU A 169 -6.10 20.26 -32.84
CA GLU A 169 -6.01 19.06 -33.70
C GLU A 169 -6.99 17.97 -33.26
N THR A 170 -8.29 18.12 -33.57
CA THR A 170 -9.22 16.97 -33.82
C THR A 170 -10.58 17.38 -34.41
N VAL A 171 -10.72 18.56 -35.01
CA VAL A 171 -11.92 18.88 -35.80
C VAL A 171 -11.64 18.56 -37.26
N ASP A 172 -12.35 17.53 -37.73
CA ASP A 172 -12.82 17.31 -39.12
C ASP A 172 -12.14 16.19 -39.94
N LYS A 173 -12.88 15.07 -40.11
CA LYS A 173 -13.20 14.40 -41.40
C LYS A 173 -13.65 12.95 -41.19
N SER A 174 -14.95 12.74 -41.03
CA SER A 174 -15.65 11.57 -41.60
C SER A 174 -17.17 11.68 -41.43
N LEU A 175 -17.79 12.63 -42.12
CA LEU A 175 -19.21 12.57 -42.44
C LEU A 175 -19.40 12.85 -43.93
N SER A 176 -19.53 11.77 -44.72
CA SER A 176 -20.16 11.84 -46.03
C SER A 176 -20.74 10.48 -46.43
N ARG A 177 -22.01 10.52 -46.88
CA ARG A 177 -22.89 9.48 -47.49
C ARG A 177 -23.83 8.79 -46.48
N MET A 178 -25.12 9.19 -46.42
CA MET A 178 -26.26 8.76 -47.29
C MET A 178 -26.50 7.24 -47.16
N ASP A 179 -27.66 6.73 -46.73
CA ASP A 179 -29.01 6.97 -47.25
C ASP A 179 -30.14 6.76 -46.21
N LEU A 180 -31.28 7.39 -46.50
CA LEU A 180 -32.61 7.10 -45.95
C LEU A 180 -33.12 5.74 -46.44
N ASN A 181 -33.88 5.02 -45.60
CA ASN A 181 -35.20 4.48 -45.98
C ASN A 181 -35.95 3.87 -44.80
N ASP A 182 -37.27 3.95 -44.95
CA ASP A 182 -38.34 3.76 -43.99
C ASP A 182 -38.51 2.33 -43.41
N ASP A 183 -39.26 2.31 -42.30
CA ASP A 183 -40.52 1.57 -42.15
C ASP A 183 -40.64 0.44 -41.08
N ILE A 184 -41.78 0.51 -40.37
CA ILE A 184 -42.53 -0.56 -39.68
C ILE A 184 -42.30 -0.81 -38.15
N THR A 185 -43.18 -0.17 -37.38
CA THR A 185 -44.20 -0.72 -36.43
C THR A 185 -43.89 -1.87 -35.44
N CYS A 186 -44.05 -1.53 -34.15
CA CYS A 186 -44.53 -2.22 -32.95
C CYS A 186 -44.69 -3.78 -32.90
N LYS A 187 -44.21 -4.41 -31.81
CA LYS A 187 -45.04 -4.98 -30.70
C LYS A 187 -44.27 -5.96 -29.78
N ASN A 188 -44.49 -5.75 -28.47
CA ASN A 188 -44.44 -6.64 -27.30
C ASN A 188 -44.16 -8.14 -27.50
N ILE A 189 -43.37 -8.74 -26.59
CA ILE A 189 -43.75 -9.92 -25.75
C ILE A 189 -42.71 -10.14 -24.62
N SER A 190 -43.24 -10.09 -23.38
CA SER A 190 -42.87 -10.73 -22.10
C SER A 190 -41.43 -10.75 -21.53
N LYS A 191 -41.28 -10.13 -20.34
CA LYS A 191 -40.36 -10.53 -19.25
C LYS A 191 -40.74 -11.93 -18.69
N PRO A 192 -39.82 -12.68 -18.03
CA PRO A 192 -39.65 -12.52 -16.57
C PRO A 192 -38.18 -12.49 -16.05
N SER A 193 -37.98 -11.55 -15.12
CA SER A 193 -37.05 -11.46 -13.96
C SER A 193 -35.75 -12.29 -13.85
N LYS A 194 -34.60 -11.61 -13.67
CA LYS A 194 -33.92 -11.43 -12.36
C LYS A 194 -32.70 -10.48 -12.45
N GLU A 195 -32.78 -9.42 -11.64
CA GLU A 195 -31.74 -8.62 -10.92
C GLU A 195 -30.32 -8.49 -11.48
N CYS A 196 -29.95 -7.26 -11.86
CA CYS A 196 -28.67 -6.55 -11.60
C CYS A 196 -28.81 -5.12 -12.16
N ASP A 197 -29.46 -4.20 -11.42
CA ASP A 197 -29.62 -2.81 -11.86
C ASP A 197 -28.37 -1.99 -11.55
N SER A 198 -27.62 -1.72 -12.61
CA SER A 198 -26.73 -0.58 -12.75
C SER A 198 -27.57 0.70 -12.85
N GLU A 199 -27.60 1.52 -11.79
CA GLU A 199 -28.22 2.83 -11.87
C GLU A 199 -27.25 3.85 -12.48
N SER A 200 -27.51 4.15 -13.75
CA SER A 200 -27.11 5.38 -14.42
C SER A 200 -27.92 6.54 -13.87
N VAL A 201 -27.28 7.51 -13.22
CA VAL A 201 -27.91 8.80 -12.89
C VAL A 201 -27.34 9.86 -13.83
N GLY A 202 -28.15 10.24 -14.81
CA GLY A 202 -27.95 11.48 -15.55
C GLY A 202 -28.25 12.67 -14.64
N SER A 203 -27.33 13.63 -14.58
CA SER A 203 -27.60 14.93 -13.98
C SER A 203 -27.16 16.02 -14.96
N SER A 204 -28.14 16.83 -15.35
CA SER A 204 -27.98 18.06 -16.10
C SER A 204 -27.27 19.11 -15.25
N ILE A 205 -26.05 19.47 -15.64
CA ILE A 205 -25.18 20.45 -14.98
C ILE A 205 -25.57 21.87 -15.42
N PRO A 206 -25.70 22.85 -14.51
CA PRO A 206 -25.89 24.25 -14.89
C PRO A 206 -24.57 24.81 -15.45
N SER A 207 -24.68 25.49 -16.58
CA SER A 207 -23.61 26.09 -17.37
C SER A 207 -22.88 27.23 -16.65
N SER A 208 -21.63 27.01 -16.22
CA SER A 208 -20.51 27.99 -16.31
C SER A 208 -19.18 27.47 -15.72
N CYS A 209 -18.49 26.57 -16.44
CA CYS A 209 -17.02 26.43 -16.41
C CYS A 209 -16.55 25.52 -17.55
N ASN A 210 -15.98 26.10 -18.61
CA ASN A 210 -15.48 25.36 -19.79
C ASN A 210 -14.08 24.77 -19.55
N SER A 211 -13.95 23.84 -18.60
CA SER A 211 -12.83 22.90 -18.56
C SER A 211 -13.30 21.63 -17.87
N THR A 212 -13.60 20.58 -18.64
CA THR A 212 -13.94 19.28 -18.07
C THR A 212 -12.78 18.83 -17.16
N PRO A 213 -13.00 18.60 -15.84
CA PRO A 213 -11.94 18.20 -14.91
C PRO A 213 -11.30 16.85 -15.24
N PHE A 214 -11.91 16.10 -16.18
CA PHE A 214 -11.49 14.78 -16.61
C PHE A 214 -11.00 14.87 -18.05
N GLY A 215 -9.68 14.87 -18.23
CA GLY A 215 -9.03 14.84 -19.52
C GLY A 215 -7.83 13.89 -19.51
N PRO A 216 -7.19 13.64 -20.67
CA PRO A 216 -6.00 12.77 -20.75
C PRO A 216 -4.89 13.17 -19.76
N PHE A 217 -4.81 14.46 -19.43
CA PHE A 217 -3.85 15.00 -18.50
C PHE A 217 -4.05 14.51 -17.05
N THR A 218 -5.28 14.29 -16.57
CA THR A 218 -5.50 13.76 -15.22
C THR A 218 -4.99 12.33 -15.08
N GLY A 219 -5.22 11.48 -16.09
CA GLY A 219 -4.65 10.14 -16.14
C GLY A 219 -3.11 10.15 -16.12
N GLN A 220 -2.49 11.13 -16.79
CA GLN A 220 -1.03 11.30 -16.76
C GLN A 220 -0.52 11.73 -15.39
N ILE A 221 -1.19 12.65 -14.69
CA ILE A 221 -0.83 13.03 -13.32
C ILE A 221 -0.94 11.82 -12.39
N MET A 222 -2.08 11.11 -12.43
CA MET A 222 -2.32 9.95 -11.56
C MET A 222 -1.26 8.85 -11.73
N SER A 223 -0.92 8.50 -12.98
CA SER A 223 0.12 7.52 -13.28
C SER A 223 1.52 8.00 -12.87
N THR A 224 1.82 9.29 -13.08
CA THR A 224 3.10 9.89 -12.66
C THR A 224 3.25 9.91 -11.14
N VAL A 225 2.19 10.24 -10.39
CA VAL A 225 2.17 10.18 -8.92
C VAL A 225 2.41 8.75 -8.45
N LYS A 226 1.70 7.76 -9.03
CA LYS A 226 1.89 6.35 -8.69
C LYS A 226 3.34 5.91 -8.88
N GLU A 227 3.93 6.21 -10.03
CA GLU A 227 5.32 5.84 -10.32
C GLU A 227 6.33 6.62 -9.48
N ALA A 228 6.03 7.87 -9.14
CA ALA A 228 6.89 8.67 -8.28
C ALA A 228 6.88 8.20 -6.83
N CYS A 229 5.73 7.81 -6.27
CA CYS A 229 5.66 7.13 -4.98
C CYS A 229 6.48 5.84 -5.00
N LYS A 230 6.35 5.03 -6.06
CA LYS A 230 7.12 3.79 -6.24
C LYS A 230 8.64 4.07 -6.20
N LYS A 231 9.11 5.05 -6.97
CA LYS A 231 10.52 5.46 -7.03
C LYS A 231 11.01 6.06 -5.70
N ALA A 232 10.20 6.88 -5.05
CA ALA A 232 10.54 7.49 -3.77
C ALA A 232 10.72 6.42 -2.67
N PHE A 233 9.87 5.39 -2.67
CA PHE A 233 10.03 4.26 -1.75
C PHE A 233 11.26 3.40 -2.08
N GLN A 234 11.49 3.09 -3.36
CA GLN A 234 12.66 2.30 -3.79
C GLN A 234 14.00 3.00 -3.54
N ALA A 235 14.00 4.33 -3.40
CA ALA A 235 15.18 5.10 -3.03
C ALA A 235 15.55 4.95 -1.54
N GLN A 236 14.62 4.47 -0.71
CA GLN A 236 14.82 4.21 0.72
C GLN A 236 15.15 2.72 0.96
N PRO A 237 15.81 2.38 2.08
CA PRO A 237 16.01 0.99 2.46
C PRO A 237 14.64 0.32 2.73
N GLN A 238 14.26 -0.58 1.84
CA GLN A 238 12.99 -1.29 1.90
C GLN A 238 13.11 -2.58 2.73
N ARG A 239 12.10 -2.84 3.55
CA ARG A 239 12.00 -4.06 4.38
C ARG A 239 10.63 -4.71 4.18
N LEU A 240 10.57 -6.01 4.43
CA LEU A 240 9.31 -6.73 4.41
C LEU A 240 8.69 -6.66 5.79
N MET A 241 7.41 -6.30 5.84
CA MET A 241 6.59 -6.50 7.01
C MET A 241 5.93 -7.88 6.88
N CYS A 242 6.15 -8.75 7.85
CA CYS A 242 5.59 -10.09 7.90
C CYS A 242 4.57 -10.19 9.02
N ALA A 243 3.47 -10.90 8.76
CA ALA A 243 2.54 -11.29 9.81
C ALA A 243 3.19 -12.35 10.70
N MET A 244 3.01 -12.22 12.01
CA MET A 244 3.51 -13.14 13.02
C MET A 244 2.34 -13.81 13.74
N TYR A 245 2.40 -15.14 13.85
CA TYR A 245 1.55 -15.91 14.75
C TYR A 245 2.21 -16.01 16.11
N SER A 246 1.44 -15.74 17.16
CA SER A 246 1.77 -16.27 18.48
C SER A 246 1.30 -17.73 18.54
N CYS A 247 2.22 -18.60 18.88
CA CYS A 247 2.02 -20.02 19.00
C CYS A 247 2.10 -20.42 20.47
N ASN A 248 0.98 -20.92 20.98
CA ASN A 248 0.87 -21.48 22.31
C ASN A 248 0.96 -23.01 22.18
N ILE A 249 2.00 -23.61 22.77
CA ILE A 249 2.33 -25.03 22.61
C ILE A 249 2.41 -25.66 23.99
N GLN A 250 1.62 -26.71 24.21
CA GLN A 250 1.79 -27.60 25.36
C GLN A 250 2.58 -28.83 24.91
N VAL A 251 3.67 -29.16 25.61
CA VAL A 251 4.57 -30.26 25.26
C VAL A 251 5.17 -30.91 26.52
N PRO A 252 5.27 -32.25 26.59
CA PRO A 252 5.98 -32.90 27.70
C PRO A 252 7.48 -32.66 27.67
N THR A 253 8.13 -32.73 28.83
CA THR A 253 9.59 -32.52 29.03
C THR A 253 10.45 -33.30 28.03
N ASP A 254 10.09 -34.56 27.77
CA ASP A 254 10.86 -35.49 26.93
C ASP A 254 10.90 -35.09 25.44
N MET A 255 9.90 -34.32 24.99
CA MET A 255 9.75 -33.93 23.57
C MET A 255 10.08 -32.45 23.31
N LEU A 256 10.46 -31.71 24.35
CA LEU A 256 10.75 -30.27 24.29
C LEU A 256 11.88 -29.95 23.30
N GLY A 257 12.96 -30.75 23.29
CA GLY A 257 14.07 -30.56 22.36
C GLY A 257 13.67 -30.71 20.88
N LYS A 258 12.79 -31.67 20.58
CA LYS A 258 12.27 -31.87 19.21
C LYS A 258 11.38 -30.71 18.79
N MET A 259 10.54 -30.19 19.69
CA MET A 259 9.72 -29.01 19.44
C MET A 259 10.60 -27.80 19.06
N TYR A 260 11.64 -27.50 19.84
CA TYR A 260 12.56 -26.41 19.53
C TYR A 260 13.26 -26.59 18.18
N ALA A 261 13.61 -27.82 17.81
CA ALA A 261 14.19 -28.12 16.50
C ALA A 261 13.21 -27.86 15.33
N VAL A 262 11.90 -28.05 15.51
CA VAL A 262 10.90 -27.69 14.48
C VAL A 262 10.73 -26.18 14.40
N LEU A 263 10.64 -25.49 15.54
CA LEU A 263 10.51 -24.02 15.59
C LEU A 263 11.73 -23.32 14.97
N GLY A 264 12.95 -23.73 15.34
CA GLY A 264 14.19 -23.13 14.84
C GLY A 264 14.35 -23.25 13.32
N ARG A 265 13.93 -24.38 12.73
CA ARG A 265 13.95 -24.57 11.26
C ARG A 265 13.02 -23.61 10.51
N ARG A 266 11.97 -23.12 11.17
CA ARG A 266 10.97 -22.21 10.61
C ARG A 266 11.13 -20.77 11.09
N SER A 267 12.31 -20.42 11.62
CA SER A 267 12.63 -19.09 12.17
C SER A 267 11.68 -18.65 13.29
N GLY A 268 11.17 -19.59 14.08
CA GLY A 268 10.36 -19.28 15.26
C GLY A 268 11.21 -18.76 16.41
N ARG A 269 10.73 -17.73 17.12
CA ARG A 269 11.37 -17.14 18.31
C ARG A 269 10.58 -17.53 19.54
N VAL A 270 11.22 -18.11 20.54
CA VAL A 270 10.55 -18.48 21.80
C VAL A 270 10.59 -17.27 22.73
N LEU A 271 9.42 -16.85 23.23
CA LEU A 271 9.29 -15.74 24.17
C LEU A 271 9.37 -16.24 25.61
N HIS A 272 8.54 -17.23 25.93
CA HIS A 272 8.39 -17.78 27.28
C HIS A 272 8.24 -19.30 27.21
N ALA A 273 8.77 -19.99 28.22
CA ALA A 273 8.67 -21.43 28.36
C ALA A 273 8.62 -21.77 29.85
N ASP A 274 7.42 -22.03 30.34
CA ASP A 274 7.15 -22.28 31.76
C ASP A 274 6.63 -23.70 31.95
N MET A 275 6.96 -24.32 33.08
CA MET A 275 6.42 -25.63 33.44
C MET A 275 5.11 -25.45 34.19
N GLU A 276 4.05 -26.16 33.80
CA GLU A 276 2.77 -26.09 34.50
C GLU A 276 2.88 -26.79 35.87
N GLU A 277 2.56 -26.08 36.96
CA GLU A 277 2.65 -26.62 38.32
C GLU A 277 1.76 -27.86 38.49
N GLY A 278 2.37 -28.96 38.93
CA GLY A 278 1.66 -30.24 39.10
C GLY A 278 1.56 -31.09 37.83
N SER A 279 2.13 -30.65 36.71
CA SER A 279 2.22 -31.40 35.45
C SER A 279 3.68 -31.64 35.01
N GLN A 280 3.90 -32.62 34.13
CA GLN A 280 5.18 -32.80 33.41
C GLN A 280 5.15 -32.13 32.01
N THR A 281 4.24 -31.19 31.81
CA THR A 281 4.08 -30.42 30.57
C THR A 281 4.66 -29.02 30.72
N PHE A 282 5.34 -28.58 29.66
CA PHE A 282 5.73 -27.20 29.44
C PHE A 282 4.67 -26.49 28.61
N HIS A 283 4.41 -25.25 29.01
CA HIS A 283 3.67 -24.25 28.27
C HIS A 283 4.68 -23.32 27.59
N VAL A 284 4.72 -23.34 26.26
CA VAL A 284 5.67 -22.57 25.46
C VAL A 284 4.92 -21.56 24.61
N ILE A 285 5.27 -20.29 24.75
CA ILE A 285 4.79 -19.20 23.90
C ILE A 285 5.91 -18.81 22.95
N ALA A 286 5.68 -18.96 21.66
CA ALA A 286 6.65 -18.65 20.61
C ALA A 286 6.00 -17.84 19.48
N GLU A 287 6.78 -17.01 18.81
CA GLU A 287 6.37 -16.28 17.61
C GLU A 287 6.86 -17.02 16.37
N LEU A 288 5.99 -17.12 15.36
CA LEU A 288 6.27 -17.81 14.11
C LEU A 288 5.76 -16.98 12.92
N PRO A 289 6.58 -16.71 11.90
CA PRO A 289 6.11 -16.03 10.70
C PRO A 289 5.01 -16.83 9.99
N VAL A 290 3.92 -16.17 9.60
CA VAL A 290 2.76 -16.80 8.94
C VAL A 290 3.16 -17.52 7.65
N ILE A 291 4.13 -16.97 6.92
CA ILE A 291 4.61 -17.57 5.66
C ILE A 291 5.31 -18.93 5.89
N GLU A 292 5.91 -19.13 7.06
CA GLU A 292 6.60 -20.37 7.45
C GLU A 292 5.73 -21.28 8.32
N SER A 293 4.50 -20.87 8.68
CA SER A 293 3.60 -21.68 9.52
C SER A 293 2.87 -22.77 8.74
N PHE A 294 2.94 -22.76 7.40
CA PHE A 294 2.26 -23.76 6.58
C PHE A 294 2.81 -25.16 6.89
N ASP A 295 1.90 -26.09 7.21
CA ASP A 295 2.19 -27.48 7.64
C ASP A 295 2.94 -27.61 8.98
N PHE A 296 3.14 -26.51 9.72
CA PHE A 296 3.82 -26.52 11.02
C PHE A 296 3.15 -27.45 12.03
N ALA A 297 1.81 -27.41 12.10
CA ALA A 297 1.04 -28.19 13.05
C ALA A 297 1.14 -29.71 12.83
N ASN A 298 1.27 -30.14 11.57
CA ASN A 298 1.43 -31.56 11.26
C ASN A 298 2.87 -32.00 11.52
N GLU A 299 3.85 -31.16 11.19
CA GLU A 299 5.26 -31.45 11.42
C GLU A 299 5.59 -31.63 12.91
N ILE A 300 5.14 -30.70 13.76
CA ILE A 300 5.38 -30.78 15.21
C ILE A 300 4.68 -32.00 15.83
N ARG A 301 3.45 -32.33 15.41
CA ARG A 301 2.75 -33.55 15.84
C ARG A 301 3.52 -34.79 15.41
N LYS A 302 4.02 -34.85 14.17
CA LYS A 302 4.81 -36.00 13.69
C LYS A 302 6.10 -36.19 14.48
N GLN A 303 6.81 -35.11 14.82
CA GLN A 303 8.08 -35.19 15.57
C GLN A 303 7.88 -35.55 17.04
N THR A 304 6.74 -35.15 17.63
CA THR A 304 6.40 -35.38 19.04
C THR A 304 5.46 -36.56 19.25
N ASN A 305 5.22 -37.38 18.22
CA ASN A 305 4.24 -38.49 18.24
C ASN A 305 2.81 -38.06 18.65
N GLY A 306 2.44 -36.82 18.33
CA GLY A 306 1.14 -36.23 18.65
C GLY A 306 1.03 -35.63 20.05
N LEU A 307 2.10 -35.66 20.85
CA LEU A 307 2.09 -35.18 22.24
C LEU A 307 2.19 -33.65 22.35
N ALA A 308 2.67 -32.96 21.31
CA ALA A 308 2.65 -31.51 21.25
C ALA A 308 1.49 -31.01 20.39
N LEU A 309 0.69 -30.10 20.95
CA LEU A 309 -0.41 -29.46 20.25
C LEU A 309 -0.15 -27.95 20.13
N PRO A 310 0.16 -27.43 18.94
CA PRO A 310 0.28 -26.00 18.73
C PRO A 310 -1.09 -25.36 18.50
N GLN A 311 -1.31 -24.21 19.13
CA GLN A 311 -2.40 -23.28 18.81
C GLN A 311 -1.78 -22.04 18.17
N LEU A 312 -2.20 -21.68 16.96
CA LEU A 312 -1.69 -20.52 16.22
C LEU A 312 -2.73 -19.41 16.24
N VAL A 313 -2.36 -18.25 16.76
CA VAL A 313 -3.21 -17.05 16.82
C VAL A 313 -2.46 -15.88 16.20
N PHE A 314 -3.13 -15.09 15.36
CA PHE A 314 -2.54 -13.86 14.83
C PHE A 314 -2.16 -12.92 15.97
N SER A 315 -0.92 -12.44 15.97
CA SER A 315 -0.42 -11.51 16.98
C SER A 315 -0.31 -10.11 16.42
N HIS A 316 0.64 -9.89 15.51
CA HIS A 316 0.96 -8.58 14.97
C HIS A 316 1.74 -8.68 13.65
N TRP A 317 2.07 -7.52 13.09
CA TRP A 317 2.97 -7.38 11.96
C TRP A 317 4.34 -6.91 12.44
N GLU A 318 5.40 -7.59 12.01
CA GLU A 318 6.78 -7.30 12.39
C GLU A 318 7.62 -7.02 11.14
N VAL A 319 8.54 -6.05 11.23
CA VAL A 319 9.49 -5.78 10.15
C VAL A 319 10.61 -6.81 10.22
N VAL A 320 10.84 -7.51 9.10
CA VAL A 320 11.95 -8.45 8.98
C VAL A 320 13.24 -7.66 8.76
N ASP A 321 14.23 -7.86 9.65
CA ASP A 321 15.53 -7.17 9.62
C ASP A 321 16.42 -7.49 8.41
N VAL A 322 16.01 -8.42 7.56
CA VAL A 322 16.76 -8.84 6.38
C VAL A 322 16.33 -8.04 5.16
N ASP A 323 17.29 -7.36 4.54
CA ASP A 323 17.05 -6.62 3.29
C ASP A 323 16.84 -7.58 2.12
N PRO A 324 15.68 -7.58 1.42
CA PRO A 324 15.40 -8.48 0.30
C PRO A 324 16.32 -8.30 -0.92
N PHE A 325 17.04 -7.19 -1.03
CA PHE A 325 17.97 -6.87 -2.13
C PHE A 325 19.43 -6.76 -1.66
N TRP A 326 19.74 -7.31 -0.48
CA TRP A 326 21.11 -7.34 0.01
C TRP A 326 22.05 -8.00 -1.01
N SER A 327 23.18 -7.34 -1.25
CA SER A 327 24.30 -7.83 -2.04
C SER A 327 25.57 -7.30 -1.38
N PRO A 328 26.67 -8.07 -1.38
CA PRO A 328 27.95 -7.59 -0.86
C PRO A 328 28.36 -6.35 -1.67
N ARG A 329 28.62 -5.24 -0.97
CA ARG A 329 29.06 -3.98 -1.58
C ARG A 329 30.46 -3.59 -1.14
N THR A 330 30.88 -3.99 0.05
CA THR A 330 32.20 -3.65 0.61
C THR A 330 33.20 -4.78 0.37
N GLU A 331 34.48 -4.45 0.21
CA GLU A 331 35.55 -5.44 0.03
C GLU A 331 35.62 -6.45 1.20
N GLU A 332 35.30 -6.00 2.42
CA GLU A 332 35.19 -6.85 3.61
C GLU A 332 34.04 -7.86 3.50
N GLU A 333 32.87 -7.43 3.05
CA GLU A 333 31.72 -8.31 2.78
C GLU A 333 32.05 -9.31 1.66
N TYR A 334 32.75 -8.88 0.62
CA TYR A 334 33.22 -9.77 -0.44
C TYR A 334 34.23 -10.80 0.07
N ALA A 335 35.12 -10.42 0.99
CA ALA A 335 36.08 -11.35 1.59
C ALA A 335 35.38 -12.40 2.47
N HIS A 336 34.30 -12.02 3.17
CA HIS A 336 33.54 -12.93 4.05
C HIS A 336 32.54 -13.81 3.30
N PHE A 337 31.77 -13.22 2.38
CA PHE A 337 30.63 -13.88 1.72
C PHE A 337 30.90 -14.25 0.27
N GLY A 338 32.06 -13.90 -0.28
CA GLY A 338 32.37 -14.09 -1.69
C GLY A 338 31.52 -13.21 -2.62
N GLU A 339 31.59 -13.47 -3.93
CA GLU A 339 30.72 -12.82 -4.92
C GLU A 339 29.24 -13.25 -4.81
N LYS A 340 28.97 -14.37 -4.14
CA LYS A 340 27.63 -14.88 -3.87
C LYS A 340 27.58 -15.37 -2.43
N ALA A 341 26.73 -14.76 -1.62
CA ALA A 341 26.44 -15.35 -0.32
C ALA A 341 25.87 -16.77 -0.52
N ASP A 342 26.51 -17.75 0.12
CA ASP A 342 26.09 -19.15 0.09
C ASP A 342 24.70 -19.37 0.73
N VAL A 343 24.24 -18.41 1.53
CA VAL A 343 22.92 -18.43 2.19
C VAL A 343 21.90 -17.67 1.34
N GLU A 344 20.87 -18.38 0.88
CA GLU A 344 19.74 -17.77 0.18
C GLU A 344 19.01 -16.80 1.13
N ASN A 345 18.87 -15.55 0.68
CA ASN A 345 18.19 -14.52 1.45
C ASN A 345 16.69 -14.85 1.60
N ARG A 346 16.25 -15.13 2.83
CA ARG A 346 14.85 -15.45 3.16
C ARG A 346 13.86 -14.39 2.68
N ALA A 347 14.20 -13.10 2.82
CA ALA A 347 13.32 -12.01 2.42
C ALA A 347 13.16 -11.98 0.90
N ARG A 348 14.25 -12.23 0.16
CA ARG A 348 14.20 -12.37 -1.29
C ARG A 348 13.34 -13.56 -1.73
N LYS A 349 13.46 -14.71 -1.04
CA LYS A 349 12.62 -15.89 -1.27
C LYS A 349 11.13 -15.59 -1.10
N TYR A 350 10.76 -14.85 -0.05
CA TYR A 350 9.38 -14.44 0.18
C TYR A 350 8.86 -13.54 -0.94
N VAL A 351 9.65 -12.52 -1.34
CA VAL A 351 9.32 -11.63 -2.46
C VAL A 351 9.11 -12.42 -3.74
N ASN A 352 10.06 -13.28 -4.11
CA ASN A 352 9.99 -14.06 -5.34
C ASN A 352 8.77 -15.00 -5.34
N ASN A 353 8.46 -15.64 -4.21
CA ASN A 353 7.29 -16.52 -4.09
C ASN A 353 5.97 -15.77 -4.25
N VAL A 354 5.85 -14.53 -3.74
CA VAL A 354 4.66 -13.71 -3.96
C VAL A 354 4.60 -13.23 -5.41
N ARG A 355 5.72 -12.75 -5.96
CA ARG A 355 5.80 -12.28 -7.35
C ARG A 355 5.44 -13.37 -8.35
N ARG A 356 5.94 -14.59 -8.20
CA ARG A 356 5.57 -15.75 -9.04
C ARG A 356 4.08 -16.04 -8.98
N ARG A 357 3.49 -16.08 -7.78
CA ARG A 357 2.05 -16.31 -7.60
C ARG A 357 1.19 -15.24 -8.27
N LYS A 358 1.66 -13.99 -8.27
CA LYS A 358 1.00 -12.86 -8.94
C LYS A 358 1.34 -12.70 -10.42
N GLY A 359 2.24 -13.52 -10.98
CA GLY A 359 2.71 -13.37 -12.37
C GLY A 359 3.59 -12.13 -12.61
N LEU A 360 4.19 -11.58 -11.56
CA LEU A 360 5.13 -10.45 -11.67
C LEU A 360 6.51 -10.94 -12.07
N ALA A 361 7.25 -10.12 -12.82
CA ALA A 361 8.62 -10.43 -13.22
C ALA A 361 9.51 -10.69 -11.99
N VAL A 362 10.35 -11.72 -12.02
CA VAL A 362 11.30 -12.04 -10.95
C VAL A 362 12.71 -11.82 -11.47
N ASP A 363 13.53 -11.09 -10.71
CA ASP A 363 14.93 -10.80 -11.05
C ASP A 363 15.84 -11.99 -10.71
N GLU A 364 15.49 -13.18 -11.21
CA GLU A 364 16.33 -14.36 -11.12
C GLU A 364 17.20 -14.46 -12.38
N LYS A 365 18.51 -14.58 -12.18
CA LYS A 365 19.43 -14.87 -13.27
C LYS A 365 19.21 -16.33 -13.71
N ILE A 366 18.32 -16.53 -14.69
CA ILE A 366 17.97 -17.86 -15.21
C ILE A 366 19.20 -18.53 -15.86
N VAL A 367 20.14 -17.75 -16.42
CA VAL A 367 21.41 -18.24 -16.93
C VAL A 367 22.52 -17.23 -16.65
N GLU A 368 23.49 -17.59 -15.83
CA GLU A 368 24.60 -16.69 -15.45
C GLU A 368 25.71 -16.61 -16.52
N HIS A 369 25.87 -17.67 -17.32
CA HIS A 369 26.85 -17.73 -18.40
C HIS A 369 26.32 -18.54 -19.59
N ALA A 370 25.42 -17.97 -20.37
CA ALA A 370 24.92 -18.60 -21.60
C ALA A 370 26.07 -18.93 -22.57
N GLU A 371 27.13 -18.11 -22.58
CA GLU A 371 28.31 -18.30 -23.42
C GLU A 371 29.16 -19.51 -23.02
N LYS A 372 29.32 -19.78 -21.71
CA LYS A 372 30.13 -20.92 -21.23
C LYS A 372 29.45 -22.27 -21.51
N GLN A 373 28.11 -22.31 -21.51
CA GLN A 373 27.35 -23.53 -21.86
C GLN A 373 27.60 -23.96 -23.32
N ARG A 374 27.73 -22.98 -24.23
CA ARG A 374 27.99 -23.23 -25.65
C ARG A 374 29.39 -23.82 -25.90
N THR A 375 30.38 -23.48 -25.07
CA THR A 375 31.73 -24.08 -25.10
C THR A 375 31.83 -25.43 -24.39
N LEU A 376 31.03 -25.67 -23.34
CA LEU A 376 30.97 -26.96 -22.63
C LEU A 376 30.37 -28.07 -23.51
N MET A 377 29.33 -27.76 -24.27
CA MET A 377 28.72 -28.67 -25.25
C MET A 377 29.64 -29.03 -26.42
N ARG A 378 30.69 -28.23 -26.67
CA ARG A 378 31.66 -28.45 -27.76
C ARG A 378 32.83 -29.35 -27.38
N LYS A 379 32.93 -29.75 -26.10
CA LYS A 379 34.00 -30.61 -25.55
C LYS A 379 33.49 -31.94 -24.97
N LYS A 380 32.21 -32.27 -25.19
CA LYS A 380 31.69 -33.65 -25.10
C LYS A 380 31.50 -34.17 -26.51
#